data_AF-A0A3Q7FYQ5-F1
#
_entry.id   AF-A0A3Q7FYQ5-F1
#
_cell.length_a   1.000
_cell.length_b   1.000
_cell.length_c   1.000
_cell.angle_alpha   90.00
_cell.angle_beta   90.00
_cell.angle_gamma   90.00
#
_symmetry.space_group_name_H-M   'P 1'
#
loop_
_entity.id
_entity.type
_entity.pdbx_description
1 polymer ?
#
loop_
_entity_poly.entity_id
_entity_poly.type
_entity_poly.pdbx_seq_one_letter_code
_entity_poly.pdbx_strand_id
1 'polypeptide(L)'
;MCLIFRIISCVEKWNRSEGTPQVAYTFDAGPNAVLIARNRTYAALLLQRLLFHFPPNSETDLNSYVIGDKSLMEDIGIQDIKDIEALPPPPEIKDKVPAQKYKGEISYFICTRPGRGPVLISDDSQALLHPDTGLPK
;
A
#
# COMPACT_ATOMS: atom_id res chain seq x y z
N MET A 1 -15.93 -12.10 -6.23
CA MET A 1 -15.30 -11.16 -7.19
C MET A 1 -13.81 -11.13 -6.90
N CYS A 2 -12.94 -11.25 -7.90
CA CYS A 2 -11.48 -11.31 -7.72
C CYS A 2 -10.92 -10.03 -7.07
N LEU A 3 -9.90 -10.16 -6.20
CA LEU A 3 -9.21 -9.06 -5.50
C LEU A 3 -8.81 -7.92 -6.44
N ILE A 4 -8.27 -8.25 -7.61
CA ILE A 4 -7.86 -7.32 -8.67
C ILE A 4 -9.00 -6.35 -9.01
N PHE A 5 -10.20 -6.88 -9.29
CA PHE A 5 -11.36 -6.04 -9.66
C PHE A 5 -11.83 -5.15 -8.50
N ARG A 6 -11.61 -5.56 -7.25
CA ARG A 6 -11.96 -4.74 -6.08
C ARG A 6 -11.03 -3.54 -5.95
N ILE A 7 -9.72 -3.75 -6.14
CA ILE A 7 -8.72 -2.68 -6.14
C ILE A 7 -9.00 -1.70 -7.28
N ILE A 8 -9.23 -2.22 -8.50
CA ILE A 8 -9.61 -1.40 -9.66
C ILE A 8 -10.87 -0.59 -9.36
N SER A 9 -11.92 -1.24 -8.84
CA SER A 9 -13.18 -0.55 -8.49
C SER A 9 -12.99 0.57 -7.46
N CYS A 10 -12.12 0.36 -6.46
CA CYS A 10 -11.76 1.39 -5.48
C CYS A 10 -11.14 2.61 -6.16
N VAL A 11 -10.13 2.40 -7.01
CA VAL A 11 -9.43 3.49 -7.70
C VAL A 11 -10.35 4.22 -8.69
N GLU A 12 -11.12 3.48 -9.49
CA GLU A 12 -12.04 4.06 -10.48
C GLU A 12 -13.15 4.91 -9.85
N LYS A 13 -13.72 4.44 -8.73
CA LYS A 13 -14.74 5.21 -7.99
C LYS A 13 -14.16 6.50 -7.44
N TRP A 14 -12.97 6.44 -6.86
CA TRP A 14 -12.31 7.62 -6.30
C TRP A 14 -11.90 8.62 -7.39
N ASN A 15 -11.24 8.17 -8.46
CA ASN A 15 -10.91 9.06 -9.58
C ASN A 15 -12.15 9.74 -10.18
N ARG A 16 -13.29 9.02 -10.25
CA ARG A 16 -14.56 9.58 -10.72
C ARG A 16 -15.12 10.62 -9.75
N SER A 17 -15.02 10.42 -8.45
CA SER A 17 -15.53 11.40 -7.47
C SER A 17 -14.70 12.69 -7.45
N GLU A 18 -13.39 12.59 -7.69
CA GLU A 18 -12.48 13.73 -7.77
C GLU A 18 -12.60 14.52 -9.09
N GLY A 19 -13.27 13.95 -10.10
CA GLY A 19 -13.42 14.54 -11.44
C GLY A 19 -12.14 14.57 -12.27
N THR A 20 -10.98 14.28 -11.68
CA THR A 20 -9.69 14.14 -12.36
C THR A 20 -8.92 12.95 -11.77
N PRO A 21 -8.15 12.20 -12.59
CA PRO A 21 -7.40 11.05 -12.09
C PRO A 21 -6.34 11.45 -11.06
N GLN A 22 -6.41 10.84 -9.87
CA GLN A 22 -5.45 11.04 -8.78
C GLN A 22 -4.54 9.83 -8.56
N VAL A 23 -5.02 8.64 -8.93
CA VAL A 23 -4.29 7.39 -8.79
C VAL A 23 -4.41 6.55 -10.06
N ALA A 24 -3.31 5.96 -10.50
CA ALA A 24 -3.28 4.94 -11.54
C ALA A 24 -2.98 3.56 -10.92
N TYR A 25 -3.35 2.50 -11.62
CA TYR A 25 -3.00 1.13 -11.27
C TYR A 25 -2.39 0.41 -12.47
N THR A 26 -1.51 -0.56 -12.19
CA THR A 26 -1.03 -1.52 -13.18
C THR A 26 -0.85 -2.88 -12.52
N PHE A 27 -0.96 -3.92 -13.33
CA PHE A 27 -0.75 -5.31 -12.96
C PHE A 27 0.24 -5.91 -13.95
N ASP A 28 1.21 -6.65 -13.44
CA ASP A 28 2.15 -7.41 -14.27
C ASP A 28 1.65 -8.87 -14.38
N ALA A 29 2.54 -9.85 -14.54
CA ALA A 29 2.21 -11.28 -14.57
C ALA A 29 1.84 -11.86 -13.19
N GLY A 30 0.90 -11.23 -12.47
CA GLY A 30 0.44 -11.69 -11.16
C GLY A 30 -0.68 -10.84 -10.53
N PRO A 31 -1.18 -11.25 -9.36
CA PRO A 31 -2.30 -10.57 -8.69
C PRO A 31 -1.91 -9.29 -7.94
N ASN A 32 -0.61 -8.98 -7.85
CA ASN A 32 -0.12 -7.80 -7.14
C ASN A 32 -0.46 -6.53 -7.92
N ALA A 33 -1.13 -5.60 -7.25
CA ALA A 33 -1.43 -4.28 -7.80
C ALA A 33 -0.29 -3.30 -7.50
N VAL A 34 0.22 -2.63 -8.54
CA VAL A 34 1.08 -1.46 -8.37
C VAL A 34 0.22 -0.22 -8.53
N LEU A 35 0.17 0.61 -7.50
CA LEU A 35 -0.65 1.83 -7.48
C LEU A 35 0.27 3.06 -7.47
N ILE A 36 -0.03 4.02 -8.34
CA ILE A 36 0.78 5.24 -8.52
C ILE A 36 -0.11 6.43 -8.18
N ALA A 37 0.16 7.07 -7.05
CA ALA A 37 -0.53 8.29 -6.66
C ALA A 37 0.17 9.54 -7.21
N ARG A 38 -0.61 10.57 -7.54
CA ARG A 38 -0.13 11.81 -8.15
C ARG A 38 0.88 12.58 -7.30
N ASN A 39 0.73 12.56 -5.99
CA ASN A 39 1.63 13.20 -5.04
C ASN A 39 1.51 12.54 -3.65
N ARG A 40 2.30 13.01 -2.68
CA ARG A 40 2.30 12.48 -1.30
C ARG A 40 0.93 12.53 -0.63
N THR A 41 0.20 13.64 -0.77
CA THR A 41 -1.14 13.79 -0.19
C THR A 41 -2.10 12.72 -0.72
N TYR A 42 -2.11 12.48 -2.04
CA TYR A 42 -2.91 11.43 -2.63
C TYR A 42 -2.39 10.02 -2.31
N ALA A 43 -1.08 9.84 -2.06
CA ALA A 43 -0.54 8.56 -1.59
C ALA A 43 -1.03 8.21 -0.18
N ALA A 44 -1.04 9.19 0.73
CA ALA A 44 -1.56 9.04 2.08
C ALA A 44 -3.06 8.71 2.06
N LEU A 45 -3.85 9.48 1.29
CA LEU A 45 -5.29 9.26 1.09
C LEU A 45 -5.61 7.93 0.40
N LEU A 46 -4.75 7.47 -0.50
CA LEU A 46 -4.86 6.16 -1.13
C LEU A 46 -4.68 5.05 -0.09
N LEU A 47 -3.62 5.15 0.72
CA LEU A 47 -3.34 4.18 1.77
C LEU A 47 -4.51 4.10 2.77
N GLN A 48 -5.07 5.24 3.18
CA GLN A 48 -6.24 5.29 4.05
C GLN A 48 -7.45 4.53 3.48
N ARG A 49 -7.77 4.74 2.19
CA ARG A 49 -8.86 4.04 1.50
C ARG A 49 -8.62 2.54 1.40
N LEU A 50 -7.39 2.14 1.09
CA LEU A 50 -7.02 0.74 1.00
C LEU A 50 -7.10 0.06 2.37
N LEU A 51 -6.64 0.71 3.44
CA LEU A 51 -6.75 0.19 4.81
C LEU A 51 -8.21 0.09 5.26
N PHE A 52 -9.07 1.03 4.86
CA PHE A 52 -10.51 0.94 5.11
C PHE A 52 -11.14 -0.27 4.41
N HIS A 53 -10.85 -0.48 3.13
CA HIS A 53 -11.44 -1.56 2.33
C HIS A 53 -10.82 -2.93 2.60
N PHE A 54 -9.53 -2.98 2.91
CA PHE A 54 -8.73 -4.20 3.09
C PHE A 54 -7.99 -4.10 4.44
N PRO A 55 -8.70 -4.12 5.58
CA PRO A 55 -8.04 -4.11 6.87
C PRO A 55 -7.24 -5.41 7.07
N PRO A 56 -6.14 -5.39 7.85
CA PRO A 56 -5.39 -6.60 8.19
C PRO A 56 -6.19 -7.53 9.11
N ASN A 57 -5.71 -8.75 9.34
CA ASN A 57 -6.26 -9.59 10.40
C ASN A 57 -5.94 -8.99 11.78
N SER A 58 -6.75 -9.28 12.80
CA SER A 58 -6.60 -8.67 14.14
C SER A 58 -5.26 -8.98 14.82
N GLU A 59 -4.60 -10.06 14.43
CA GLU A 59 -3.31 -10.51 14.99
C GLU A 59 -2.10 -10.01 14.18
N THR A 60 -2.32 -9.35 13.04
CA THR A 60 -1.25 -8.92 12.15
C THR A 60 -0.53 -7.69 12.71
N ASP A 61 0.79 -7.76 12.86
CA ASP A 61 1.61 -6.59 13.21
C ASP A 61 1.55 -5.53 12.10
N LEU A 62 1.11 -4.32 12.43
CA LEU A 62 0.98 -3.21 11.50
C LEU A 62 2.33 -2.85 10.83
N ASN A 63 3.44 -3.03 11.55
CA ASN A 63 4.78 -2.79 11.01
C ASN A 63 5.20 -3.77 9.92
N SER A 64 4.60 -4.96 9.89
CA SER A 64 4.74 -5.96 8.83
C SER A 64 3.70 -5.76 7.72
N TYR A 65 2.56 -5.14 8.05
CA TYR A 65 1.47 -4.91 7.11
C TYR A 65 1.71 -3.71 6.19
N VAL A 66 2.39 -2.67 6.66
CA VAL A 66 2.81 -1.52 5.85
C VAL A 66 4.31 -1.35 5.98
N ILE A 67 5.04 -1.63 4.90
CA ILE A 67 6.50 -1.54 4.84
C ILE A 67 6.97 -0.43 3.88
N GLY A 68 8.20 0.04 4.07
CA GLY A 68 8.77 1.16 3.30
C GLY A 68 8.52 2.51 3.98
N ASP A 69 7.94 3.47 3.27
CA ASP A 69 7.67 4.82 3.76
C ASP A 69 6.51 4.87 4.78
N LYS A 70 6.80 4.52 6.03
CA LYS A 70 5.82 4.48 7.13
C LYS A 70 5.28 5.85 7.54
N SER A 71 5.95 6.93 7.17
CA SER A 71 5.47 8.30 7.45
C SER A 71 4.12 8.60 6.79
N LEU A 72 3.71 7.84 5.76
CA LEU A 72 2.37 7.95 5.18
C LEU A 72 1.26 7.51 6.14
N MET A 73 1.53 6.62 7.09
CA MET A 73 0.57 6.24 8.13
C MET A 73 0.37 7.37 9.15
N GLU A 74 1.47 8.06 9.50
CA GLU A 74 1.44 9.23 10.37
C GLU A 74 0.62 10.37 9.72
N ASP A 75 0.82 10.62 8.42
CA ASP A 75 0.07 11.63 7.65
C ASP A 75 -1.46 11.44 7.72
N ILE A 76 -1.93 10.20 7.92
CA ILE A 76 -3.37 9.85 8.02
C ILE A 76 -3.81 9.49 9.44
N GLY A 77 -2.94 9.68 10.44
CA GLY A 77 -3.26 9.48 11.85
C GLY A 77 -3.44 8.02 12.25
N ILE A 78 -2.80 7.07 11.57
CA ILE A 78 -2.88 5.64 11.91
C ILE A 78 -1.63 5.24 12.71
N GLN A 79 -1.84 4.79 13.93
CA GLN A 79 -0.78 4.29 14.83
C GLN A 79 -0.97 2.79 15.12
N ASP A 80 -2.21 2.32 15.21
CA ASP A 80 -2.53 0.92 15.48
C ASP A 80 -3.70 0.37 14.63
N ILE A 81 -4.04 -0.90 14.85
CA ILE A 81 -5.12 -1.58 14.11
C ILE A 81 -6.49 -1.01 14.46
N LYS A 82 -6.69 -0.49 15.68
CA LYS A 82 -7.97 0.09 16.11
C LYS A 82 -8.24 1.38 15.33
N ASP A 83 -7.20 2.14 15.02
CA ASP A 83 -7.32 3.32 14.15
C ASP A 83 -7.85 2.92 12.75
N ILE A 84 -7.35 1.81 12.20
CA ILE A 84 -7.83 1.27 10.91
C ILE A 84 -9.30 0.81 11.01
N GLU A 85 -9.66 0.13 12.09
CA GLU A 85 -11.04 -0.33 12.30
C GLU A 85 -12.02 0.84 12.45
N ALA A 86 -11.56 1.95 13.06
CA ALA A 86 -12.30 3.18 13.26
C ALA A 86 -12.33 4.13 12.05
N LEU A 87 -11.61 3.83 10.96
CA LEU A 87 -11.59 4.68 9.78
C LEU A 87 -13.01 4.92 9.24
N PRO A 88 -13.37 6.19 8.96
CA PRO A 88 -14.66 6.51 8.36
C PRO A 88 -14.71 6.01 6.90
N PRO A 89 -15.92 5.73 6.36
CA PRO A 89 -16.08 5.44 4.94
C PRO A 89 -15.53 6.58 4.06
N PRO A 90 -14.81 6.25 2.97
CA PRO A 90 -14.38 7.25 2.00
C PRO A 90 -15.57 8.06 1.43
N PRO A 91 -15.39 9.37 1.13
CA PRO A 91 -16.48 10.25 0.68
C PRO A 91 -17.19 9.80 -0.60
N GLU A 92 -16.52 9.03 -1.45
CA GLU A 92 -17.10 8.47 -2.68
C GLU A 92 -18.13 7.35 -2.44
N ILE A 93 -18.24 6.83 -1.20
CA ILE A 93 -19.24 5.84 -0.81
C ILE A 93 -20.52 6.57 -0.38
N LYS A 94 -21.60 6.41 -1.13
CA LYS A 94 -22.92 7.02 -0.83
C LYS A 94 -23.72 6.17 0.17
N ASP A 95 -24.36 6.85 1.13
CA ASP A 95 -25.00 6.36 2.38
C ASP A 95 -26.12 5.29 2.31
N LYS A 96 -26.24 4.50 1.23
CA LYS A 96 -27.34 3.53 1.09
C LYS A 96 -26.91 2.06 1.07
N VAL A 97 -25.61 1.77 1.06
CA VAL A 97 -25.08 0.41 1.14
C VAL A 97 -23.87 0.40 2.07
N PRO A 98 -23.84 -0.45 3.12
CA PRO A 98 -22.65 -0.62 3.95
C PRO A 98 -21.45 -0.96 3.07
N ALA A 99 -20.36 -0.20 3.23
CA ALA A 99 -19.13 -0.48 2.50
C ALA A 99 -18.61 -1.86 2.92
N GLN A 100 -18.53 -2.78 1.97
CA GLN A 100 -17.98 -4.10 2.24
C GLN A 100 -16.47 -3.98 2.48
N LYS A 101 -16.02 -4.43 3.66
CA LYS A 101 -14.61 -4.60 4.00
C LYS A 101 -14.17 -6.04 3.70
N TYR A 102 -12.92 -6.19 3.28
CA TYR A 102 -12.31 -7.44 2.81
C TYR A 102 -11.10 -7.76 3.69
N LYS A 103 -11.37 -8.07 4.96
CA LYS A 103 -10.35 -8.29 5.99
C LYS A 103 -9.42 -9.43 5.60
N GLY A 104 -8.11 -9.19 5.67
CA GLY A 104 -7.08 -10.19 5.41
C GLY A 104 -6.89 -10.61 3.95
N GLU A 105 -7.57 -9.98 2.98
CA GLU A 105 -7.39 -10.32 1.56
C GLU A 105 -6.09 -9.79 0.95
N ILE A 106 -5.53 -8.73 1.52
CA ILE A 106 -4.20 -8.20 1.16
C ILE A 106 -3.22 -8.64 2.24
N SER A 107 -2.06 -9.18 1.82
CA SER A 107 -1.01 -9.64 2.74
C SER A 107 -0.25 -8.48 3.39
N TYR A 108 0.14 -7.47 2.60
CA TYR A 108 0.82 -6.25 3.05
C TYR A 108 0.87 -5.20 1.93
N PHE A 109 1.27 -3.98 2.27
CA PHE A 109 1.52 -2.86 1.37
C PHE A 109 3.00 -2.47 1.40
N ILE A 110 3.56 -2.20 0.22
CA ILE A 110 4.90 -1.57 0.09
C ILE A 110 4.71 -0.13 -0.36
N CYS A 111 5.06 0.82 0.49
CA CYS A 111 5.04 2.24 0.17
C CYS A 111 6.45 2.69 -0.24
N THR A 112 6.62 3.10 -1.49
CA THR A 112 7.91 3.54 -2.03
C THR A 112 7.76 4.75 -2.95
N ARG A 113 8.89 5.30 -3.40
CA ARG A 113 8.97 6.47 -4.27
C ARG A 113 9.90 6.18 -5.44
N PRO A 114 9.81 6.94 -6.56
CA PRO A 114 10.79 6.87 -7.62
C PRO A 114 12.21 6.96 -7.06
N GLY A 115 12.98 5.90 -7.28
CA GLY A 115 14.33 5.74 -6.75
C GLY A 115 15.40 6.24 -7.72
N ARG A 116 16.64 6.23 -7.24
CA ARG A 116 17.83 6.38 -8.08
C ARG A 116 18.14 5.05 -8.79
N GLY A 117 18.97 5.13 -9.83
CA GLY A 117 19.51 3.93 -10.49
C GLY A 117 20.46 3.11 -9.60
N PRO A 118 21.03 2.02 -10.14
CA PRO A 118 21.99 1.19 -9.42
C PRO A 118 23.22 1.99 -8.97
N VAL A 119 23.77 1.62 -7.81
CA VAL A 119 24.97 2.24 -7.23
C VAL A 119 25.98 1.16 -6.82
N LEU A 120 27.27 1.47 -6.94
CA LEU A 120 28.32 0.63 -6.39
C LEU A 120 28.38 0.83 -4.87
N ILE A 121 28.34 -0.27 -4.12
CA ILE A 121 28.57 -0.27 -2.67
C ILE A 121 30.05 -0.62 -2.47
N SER A 122 30.86 0.35 -2.06
CA SER A 122 32.31 0.17 -1.86
C SER A 122 32.67 -0.44 -0.51
N ASP A 123 31.69 -0.66 0.36
CA ASP A 123 31.86 -1.27 1.68
C ASP A 123 31.78 -2.81 1.57
N ASP A 124 32.94 -3.46 1.65
CA ASP A 124 33.08 -4.93 1.54
C ASP A 124 32.30 -5.70 2.62
N SER A 125 31.94 -5.04 3.74
CA SER A 125 31.10 -5.67 4.77
C SER A 125 29.72 -6.02 4.21
N GLN A 126 29.23 -5.28 3.22
CA GLN A 126 27.94 -5.50 2.55
C GLN A 126 28.01 -6.49 1.39
N ALA A 127 29.20 -6.99 1.03
CA ALA A 127 29.32 -8.04 0.04
C ALA A 127 28.56 -9.29 0.51
N LEU A 128 27.84 -9.94 -0.40
CA LEU A 128 27.04 -11.14 -0.09
C LEU A 128 27.87 -12.44 -0.15
N LEU A 129 29.10 -12.37 -0.65
CA LEU A 129 30.02 -13.50 -0.74
C LEU A 129 31.19 -13.31 0.21
N HIS A 130 31.66 -14.41 0.80
CA HIS A 130 32.86 -14.44 1.61
C HIS A 130 34.08 -14.19 0.71
N PRO A 131 35.01 -13.29 1.11
CA PRO A 131 36.10 -12.85 0.24
C PRO A 131 37.05 -14.00 -0.15
N ASP A 132 37.32 -14.93 0.78
CA ASP A 132 38.28 -16.02 0.53
C ASP A 132 37.69 -17.24 -0.18
N THR A 133 36.45 -17.61 0.13
CA THR A 133 35.83 -18.85 -0.38
C THR A 133 34.96 -18.61 -1.61
N GLY A 134 34.53 -17.36 -1.85
CA GLY A 134 33.60 -17.01 -2.92
C GLY A 134 32.19 -17.57 -2.73
N LEU A 135 31.89 -18.16 -1.56
CA LEU A 135 30.59 -18.73 -1.22
C LEU A 135 29.72 -17.68 -0.51
N PRO A 136 28.38 -17.85 -0.46
CA PRO A 136 27.51 -16.98 0.33
C PRO A 136 28.03 -16.81 1.76
N LYS A 137 28.05 -15.56 2.24
CA LYS A 137 28.32 -15.27 3.65
C LYS A 137 27.28 -15.90 4.57
#